data_AF-S7RNB1-F1
#
_entry.id   AF-S7RNB1-F1
#
_cell.length_a   1.000
_cell.length_b   1.000
_cell.length_c   1.000
_cell.angle_alpha   90.00
_cell.angle_beta   90.00
_cell.angle_gamma   90.00
#
_symmetry.space_group_name_H-M   'P 1'
#
loop_
_entity.id
_entity.type
_entity.pdbx_description
1 polymer ?
#
loop_
_entity_poly.entity_id
_entity_poly.type
_entity_poly.pdbx_seq_one_letter_code
_entity_poly.pdbx_strand_id
1 'polypeptide(L)'
;MSPVIPLPEASGLLPKWQLLVAVMAVFNTAQNFATLKLTRRIYDRVPEHLVTPLQARTFAIWTLTSAVVRFYAAYHINEKVVYDMALFTYLLAFGHFSSELLIFRTAKLNAGVISPVIVSTTSLIWMFRQYDFYVKG
;
A
#
# COMPACT_ATOMS: atom_id res chain seq x y z
N MET A 1 30.85 -4.29 4.54
CA MET A 1 30.06 -3.78 3.41
C MET A 1 28.69 -3.42 3.94
N SER A 2 28.29 -2.15 3.95
CA SER A 2 26.92 -1.78 4.33
C SER A 2 25.93 -2.43 3.36
N PRO A 3 24.85 -3.06 3.84
CA PRO A 3 23.80 -3.57 2.97
C PRO A 3 22.96 -2.38 2.49
N VAL A 4 23.46 -1.64 1.51
CA VAL A 4 22.67 -0.63 0.81
C VAL A 4 21.81 -1.39 -0.17
N ILE A 5 20.49 -1.39 0.06
CA ILE A 5 19.53 -1.88 -0.92
C ILE A 5 19.74 -1.05 -2.21
N PRO A 6 20.15 -1.67 -3.34
CA PRO A 6 20.44 -0.93 -4.56
C PRO A 6 19.14 -0.30 -5.09
N LEU A 7 19.24 0.89 -5.68
CA LEU A 7 18.06 1.52 -6.29
C LEU A 7 17.63 0.76 -7.55
N PRO A 8 16.32 0.67 -7.84
CA PRO A 8 15.83 0.08 -9.08
C PRO A 8 16.42 0.73 -10.33
N GLU A 9 16.89 -0.10 -11.25
CA GLU A 9 17.56 0.33 -12.49
C GLU A 9 16.60 0.49 -13.68
N ALA A 10 15.39 -0.06 -13.59
CA ALA A 10 14.38 0.05 -14.64
C ALA A 10 14.01 1.52 -14.93
N SER A 11 13.66 1.81 -16.18
CA SER A 11 13.38 3.17 -16.66
C SER A 11 12.15 3.81 -15.99
N GLY A 12 12.09 5.14 -16.02
CA GLY A 12 10.99 5.90 -15.40
C GLY A 12 11.04 5.92 -13.86
N LEU A 13 9.97 6.41 -13.24
CA LEU A 13 9.93 6.68 -11.79
C LEU A 13 9.08 5.67 -11.00
N LEU A 14 8.24 4.89 -11.67
CA LEU A 14 7.36 3.93 -11.02
C LEU A 14 8.13 2.87 -10.18
N PRO A 15 9.29 2.33 -10.62
CA PRO A 15 10.09 1.40 -9.81
C PRO A 15 10.53 1.98 -8.47
N LYS A 16 11.03 3.22 -8.50
CA LYS A 16 11.48 3.94 -7.29
C LYS A 16 10.30 4.26 -6.38
N TRP A 17 9.15 4.59 -6.96
CA TRP A 17 7.90 4.76 -6.23
C TRP A 17 7.46 3.46 -5.53
N GLN A 18 7.52 2.31 -6.22
CA GLN A 18 7.20 1.00 -5.64
C GLN A 18 8.11 0.67 -4.44
N LEU A 19 9.41 0.98 -4.54
CA LEU A 19 10.33 0.81 -3.42
C LEU A 19 9.96 1.70 -2.23
N LEU A 20 9.67 2.99 -2.47
CA LEU A 20 9.29 3.93 -1.41
C LEU A 20 8.04 3.46 -0.65
N VAL A 21 6.98 3.11 -1.37
CA VAL A 21 5.72 2.65 -0.76
C VAL A 21 5.83 1.28 -0.09
N ALA A 22 6.70 0.39 -0.58
CA ALA A 22 7.02 -0.85 0.11
C ALA A 22 7.70 -0.58 1.46
N VAL A 23 8.69 0.31 1.52
CA VAL A 23 9.36 0.70 2.77
C VAL A 23 8.38 1.34 3.75
N MET A 24 7.53 2.26 3.29
CA MET A 24 6.49 2.87 4.12
C MET A 24 5.50 1.84 4.67
N ALA A 25 5.14 0.84 3.86
CA ALA A 25 4.24 -0.24 4.27
C ALA A 25 4.90 -1.17 5.32
N VAL A 26 6.20 -1.44 5.23
CA VAL A 26 6.94 -2.16 6.28
C VAL A 26 6.95 -1.37 7.59
N PHE A 27 7.16 -0.05 7.54
CA PHE A 27 7.05 0.80 8.73
C PHE A 27 5.63 0.76 9.32
N ASN A 28 4.59 0.86 8.49
CA ASN A 28 3.21 0.74 8.93
C ASN A 28 2.90 -0.62 9.56
N THR A 29 3.46 -1.69 9.01
CA THR A 29 3.36 -3.06 9.54
C THR A 29 3.93 -3.11 10.95
N ALA A 30 5.19 -2.70 11.14
CA ALA A 30 5.86 -2.71 12.44
C ALA A 30 5.07 -1.91 13.48
N GLN A 31 4.54 -0.75 13.07
CA GLN A 31 3.72 0.07 13.93
C GLN A 31 2.40 -0.61 14.35
N ASN A 32 1.68 -1.27 13.45
CA ASN A 32 0.44 -1.99 13.79
C ASN A 32 0.67 -3.14 14.77
N PHE A 33 1.87 -3.75 14.78
CA PHE A 33 2.25 -4.72 15.79
C PHE A 33 2.57 -4.08 17.15
N ALA A 34 3.07 -2.85 17.17
CA ALA A 34 3.49 -2.15 18.38
C ALA A 34 2.39 -1.31 19.04
N THR A 35 1.46 -0.73 18.27
CA THR A 35 0.48 0.22 18.79
C THR A 35 -0.77 0.35 17.91
N LEU A 36 -1.89 0.74 18.53
CA LEU A 36 -3.16 1.02 17.86
C LEU A 36 -3.34 2.48 17.43
N LYS A 37 -2.40 3.36 17.79
CA LYS A 37 -2.59 4.82 17.69
C LYS A 37 -2.94 5.30 16.28
N LEU A 38 -2.29 4.81 15.22
CA LEU A 38 -2.64 5.24 13.87
C LEU A 38 -3.77 4.43 13.25
N THR A 39 -3.90 3.14 13.57
CA THR A 39 -5.02 2.30 13.08
C THR A 39 -6.35 2.86 13.55
N ARG A 40 -6.43 3.38 14.78
CA ARG A 40 -7.62 4.10 15.29
C ARG A 40 -7.90 5.41 14.57
N ARG A 41 -6.88 6.08 14.02
CA ARG A 41 -7.07 7.27 13.19
C ARG A 41 -7.62 6.92 11.80
N ILE A 42 -7.41 5.69 11.33
CA ILE A 42 -8.01 5.21 10.08
C ILE A 42 -9.50 4.96 10.29
N TYR A 43 -9.84 4.15 11.30
CA TYR A 43 -11.22 3.77 11.61
C TYR A 43 -11.80 4.68 12.71
N ASP A 44 -11.88 5.99 12.44
CA ASP A 44 -12.20 7.00 13.45
C ASP A 44 -13.70 7.29 13.60
N ARG A 45 -14.55 6.57 12.86
CA ARG A 45 -16.03 6.62 13.01
C ARG A 45 -16.60 5.43 13.76
N VAL A 46 -15.75 4.54 14.27
CA VAL A 46 -16.17 3.43 15.15
C VAL A 46 -15.65 3.66 16.57
N PRO A 47 -16.36 3.17 17.61
CA PRO A 47 -15.84 3.19 18.97
C PRO A 47 -14.45 2.56 19.07
N GLU A 48 -13.52 3.21 19.78
CA GLU A 48 -12.11 2.80 19.82
C GLU A 48 -11.89 1.35 20.26
N HIS A 49 -12.79 0.80 21.10
CA HIS A 49 -12.71 -0.57 21.59
C HIS A 49 -12.96 -1.62 20.49
N LEU A 50 -13.60 -1.24 19.37
CA LEU A 50 -13.79 -2.12 18.20
C LEU A 50 -12.55 -2.18 17.31
N VAL A 51 -11.64 -1.20 17.41
CA VAL A 51 -10.32 -1.25 16.77
C VAL A 51 -9.36 -2.01 17.68
N THR A 52 -9.40 -3.33 17.55
CA THR A 52 -8.70 -4.26 18.45
C THR A 52 -7.25 -4.53 18.05
N PRO A 53 -6.38 -4.98 18.99
CA PRO A 53 -5.03 -5.47 18.67
C PRO A 53 -5.01 -6.61 17.65
N LEU A 54 -6.01 -7.50 17.68
CA LEU A 54 -6.09 -8.61 16.72
C LEU A 54 -6.32 -8.08 15.30
N GLN A 55 -7.31 -7.19 15.13
CA GLN A 55 -7.61 -6.57 13.85
C GLN A 55 -6.41 -5.78 13.31
N ALA A 56 -5.69 -5.03 14.16
CA ALA A 56 -4.50 -4.30 13.75
C ALA A 56 -3.38 -5.22 13.26
N ARG A 57 -3.11 -6.35 13.93
CA ARG A 57 -2.12 -7.34 13.46
C ARG A 57 -2.53 -8.03 12.16
N THR A 58 -3.82 -8.31 11.99
CA THR A 58 -4.34 -8.81 10.70
C THR A 58 -4.12 -7.78 9.59
N PHE A 59 -4.47 -6.52 9.82
CA PHE A 59 -4.21 -5.43 8.88
C PHE A 59 -2.72 -5.26 8.57
N ALA A 60 -1.85 -5.46 9.57
CA ALA A 60 -0.40 -5.43 9.41
C ALA A 60 0.10 -6.47 8.41
N ILE A 61 -0.37 -7.73 8.51
CA ILE A 61 0.06 -8.79 7.57
C ILE A 61 -0.46 -8.53 6.16
N TRP A 62 -1.70 -8.06 5.98
CA TRP A 62 -2.20 -7.64 4.66
C TRP A 62 -1.35 -6.52 4.03
N THR A 63 -0.92 -5.58 4.88
CA THR A 63 -0.04 -4.47 4.47
C THR A 63 1.36 -4.97 4.10
N LEU A 64 1.90 -5.92 4.88
CA LEU A 64 3.19 -6.55 4.61
C LEU A 64 3.16 -7.39 3.34
N THR A 65 2.10 -8.16 3.08
CA THR A 65 1.92 -8.89 1.83
C THR A 65 1.97 -7.93 0.64
N SER A 66 1.27 -6.80 0.73
CA SER A 66 1.32 -5.76 -0.30
C SER A 66 2.72 -5.16 -0.44
N ALA A 67 3.43 -4.94 0.67
CA ALA A 67 4.80 -4.42 0.68
C ALA A 67 5.76 -5.36 -0.05
N VAL A 68 5.67 -6.67 0.19
CA VAL A 68 6.50 -7.69 -0.47
C VAL A 68 6.27 -7.65 -1.99
N VAL A 69 5.01 -7.69 -2.43
CA VAL A 69 4.68 -7.65 -3.87
C VAL A 69 5.22 -6.37 -4.52
N ARG A 70 5.06 -5.21 -3.87
CA ARG A 70 5.53 -3.92 -4.38
C ARG A 70 7.05 -3.83 -4.37
N PHE A 71 7.72 -4.40 -3.38
CA PHE A 71 9.18 -4.51 -3.37
C PHE A 71 9.68 -5.32 -4.56
N TYR A 72 9.10 -6.49 -4.84
CA TYR A 72 9.45 -7.26 -6.04
C TYR A 72 9.14 -6.48 -7.33
N ALA A 73 7.99 -5.80 -7.40
CA ALA A 73 7.67 -4.95 -8.54
C ALA A 73 8.65 -3.79 -8.73
N ALA A 74 9.28 -3.29 -7.67
CA ALA A 74 10.33 -2.28 -7.79
C ALA A 74 11.51 -2.79 -8.62
N TYR A 75 11.90 -4.06 -8.50
CA TYR A 75 13.04 -4.64 -9.23
C TYR A 75 12.65 -5.39 -10.50
N HIS A 76 11.38 -5.76 -10.64
CA HIS A 76 10.87 -6.58 -11.74
C HIS A 76 9.66 -5.92 -12.42
N ILE A 77 9.63 -4.58 -12.51
CA ILE A 77 8.47 -3.84 -13.03
C ILE A 77 8.12 -4.20 -14.49
N ASN A 78 9.10 -4.67 -15.28
CA ASN A 78 8.87 -5.00 -16.69
C ASN A 78 8.25 -6.40 -16.87
N GLU A 79 8.22 -7.21 -15.81
CA GLU A 79 7.62 -8.54 -15.83
C GLU A 79 6.10 -8.40 -15.65
N LYS A 80 5.33 -8.74 -16.69
CA LYS A 80 3.86 -8.61 -16.71
C LYS A 80 3.21 -9.15 -15.43
N VAL A 81 3.59 -10.36 -15.03
CA VAL A 81 2.99 -11.05 -13.88
C VAL A 81 3.23 -10.27 -12.58
N VAL A 82 4.44 -9.73 -12.39
CA VAL A 82 4.78 -8.95 -11.18
C VAL A 82 4.09 -7.59 -11.19
N TYR A 83 4.02 -6.95 -12.36
CA TYR A 83 3.31 -5.70 -12.56
C TYR A 83 1.82 -5.84 -12.22
N ASP A 84 1.17 -6.86 -12.78
CA ASP A 84 -0.25 -7.14 -12.55
C ASP A 84 -0.51 -7.42 -11.07
N MET A 85 0.32 -8.23 -10.41
CA MET A 85 0.20 -8.48 -8.97
C MET A 85 0.27 -7.18 -8.17
N ALA A 86 1.25 -6.30 -8.45
CA ALA A 86 1.36 -5.02 -7.77
C ALA A 86 0.15 -4.11 -8.05
N LEU A 87 -0.31 -4.04 -9.30
CA LEU A 87 -1.53 -3.31 -9.70
C LEU A 87 -2.74 -3.77 -8.87
N PHE A 88 -2.93 -5.09 -8.73
CA PHE A 88 -4.01 -5.66 -7.92
C PHE A 88 -3.89 -5.30 -6.44
N THR A 89 -2.68 -5.20 -5.86
CA THR A 89 -2.55 -4.72 -4.47
C THR A 89 -3.06 -3.29 -4.29
N TYR A 90 -2.92 -2.43 -5.30
CA TYR A 90 -3.45 -1.07 -5.26
C TYR A 90 -4.96 -1.05 -5.51
N LEU A 91 -5.47 -1.92 -6.38
CA LEU A 91 -6.90 -2.08 -6.61
C LEU A 91 -7.62 -2.53 -5.33
N LEU A 92 -7.08 -3.51 -4.62
CA LEU A 92 -7.63 -3.99 -3.35
C LEU A 92 -7.59 -2.90 -2.28
N ALA A 93 -6.48 -2.16 -2.17
CA ALA A 93 -6.38 -1.04 -1.23
C ALA A 93 -7.38 0.07 -1.56
N PHE A 94 -7.51 0.45 -2.83
CA PHE A 94 -8.47 1.43 -3.28
C PHE A 94 -9.91 0.99 -2.97
N GLY A 95 -10.25 -0.27 -3.28
CA GLY A 95 -11.56 -0.85 -2.99
C GLY A 95 -11.87 -0.84 -1.49
N HIS A 96 -10.93 -1.28 -0.65
CA HIS A 96 -11.04 -1.27 0.81
C HIS A 96 -11.28 0.14 1.35
N PHE A 97 -10.41 1.10 1.06
CA PHE A 97 -10.57 2.44 1.63
C PHE A 97 -11.79 3.18 1.06
N SER A 98 -12.17 2.92 -0.19
CA SER A 98 -13.40 3.47 -0.77
C SER A 98 -14.65 2.90 -0.09
N SER A 99 -14.69 1.60 0.21
CA SER A 99 -15.82 0.99 0.91
C SER A 99 -15.93 1.47 2.36
N GLU A 100 -14.80 1.59 3.08
CA GLU A 100 -14.77 2.12 4.46
C GLU A 100 -15.24 3.60 4.51
N LEU A 101 -14.98 4.39 3.46
CA LEU A 101 -15.41 5.79 3.38
C LEU A 101 -16.87 5.96 2.94
N LEU A 102 -17.32 5.20 1.93
CA LEU A 102 -18.59 5.45 1.24
C LEU A 102 -19.72 4.51 1.68
N ILE A 103 -19.39 3.25 1.98
CA ILE A 103 -20.36 2.17 2.23
C ILE A 103 -20.46 1.89 3.73
N PHE A 104 -19.37 1.39 4.34
CA PHE A 104 -19.34 1.01 5.75
C PHE A 104 -19.26 2.22 6.69
N ARG A 105 -18.73 3.35 6.20
CA ARG A 105 -18.64 4.63 6.91
C ARG A 105 -17.93 4.53 8.27
N THR A 106 -17.00 3.59 8.38
CA THR A 106 -16.11 3.35 9.52
C THR A 106 -14.91 4.31 9.54
N ALA A 107 -14.63 4.96 8.41
CA ALA A 107 -13.58 5.96 8.23
C ALA A 107 -14.16 7.32 7.80
N LYS A 108 -13.41 8.41 8.02
CA LYS A 108 -13.64 9.73 7.43
C LYS A 108 -12.38 10.30 6.81
N LEU A 109 -12.52 11.29 5.92
CA LEU A 109 -11.39 12.02 5.36
C LEU A 109 -10.66 12.79 6.48
N ASN A 110 -9.56 12.24 6.93
CA ASN A 110 -8.68 12.79 7.96
C ASN A 110 -7.22 12.47 7.61
N ALA A 111 -6.27 12.96 8.41
CA ALA A 111 -4.85 12.74 8.16
C ALA A 111 -4.42 11.24 8.18
N GLY A 112 -5.15 10.38 8.89
CA GLY A 112 -4.88 8.94 8.94
C GLY A 112 -5.30 8.21 7.67
N VAL A 113 -6.49 8.50 7.13
CA VAL A 113 -7.07 7.82 5.96
C VAL A 113 -6.59 8.44 4.64
N ILE A 114 -6.30 9.74 4.62
CA ILE A 114 -5.96 10.43 3.37
C ILE A 114 -4.66 9.90 2.75
N SER A 115 -3.68 9.53 3.57
CA SER A 115 -2.41 8.97 3.10
C SER A 115 -2.59 7.68 2.30
N PRO A 116 -3.22 6.61 2.84
CA PRO A 116 -3.44 5.39 2.06
C PRO A 116 -4.39 5.59 0.87
N VAL A 117 -5.36 6.50 0.94
CA VAL A 117 -6.25 6.83 -0.20
C VAL A 117 -5.46 7.46 -1.34
N ILE A 118 -4.61 8.45 -1.05
CA ILE A 118 -3.76 9.09 -2.06
C ILE A 118 -2.82 8.04 -2.66
N VAL A 119 -2.07 7.31 -1.83
CA VAL A 119 -1.09 6.33 -2.33
C VAL A 119 -1.75 5.26 -3.19
N SER A 120 -2.90 4.70 -2.76
CA SER A 120 -3.59 3.68 -3.55
C SER A 120 -4.14 4.22 -4.86
N THR A 121 -4.79 5.38 -4.83
CA THR A 121 -5.42 5.97 -6.03
C THR A 121 -4.38 6.43 -7.04
N THR A 122 -3.34 7.15 -6.62
CA THR A 122 -2.31 7.65 -7.53
C THR A 122 -1.50 6.51 -8.13
N SER A 123 -1.13 5.51 -7.32
CA SER A 123 -0.40 4.33 -7.82
C SER A 123 -1.25 3.54 -8.82
N LEU A 124 -2.53 3.32 -8.52
CA LEU A 124 -3.44 2.60 -9.41
C LEU A 124 -3.55 3.31 -10.76
N ILE A 125 -3.84 4.61 -10.76
CA ILE A 125 -3.96 5.41 -11.99
C ILE A 125 -2.62 5.42 -12.75
N TRP A 126 -1.51 5.63 -12.05
CA TRP A 126 -0.18 5.67 -12.67
C TRP A 126 0.14 4.34 -13.34
N MET A 127 -0.06 3.22 -12.65
CA MET A 127 0.19 1.90 -13.21
C MET A 127 -0.72 1.61 -14.41
N PHE A 128 -2.01 1.96 -14.35
CA PHE A 128 -2.86 1.83 -15.54
C PHE A 128 -2.40 2.69 -16.72
N ARG A 129 -1.93 3.92 -16.47
CA ARG A 129 -1.52 4.85 -17.52
C ARG A 129 -0.18 4.50 -18.16
N GLN A 130 0.71 3.81 -17.45
CA GLN A 130 2.03 3.42 -17.94
C GLN A 130 2.15 1.90 -18.15
N TYR A 131 1.03 1.20 -18.27
CA TYR A 131 1.02 -0.26 -18.45
C TYR A 131 1.87 -0.67 -19.65
N ASP A 132 1.56 -0.16 -20.84
CA ASP A 132 2.26 -0.52 -22.09
C ASP A 132 3.72 -0.03 -22.13
N PHE A 133 4.06 0.99 -21.34
CA PHE A 133 5.44 1.47 -21.22
C PHE A 133 6.33 0.46 -20.48
N TYR A 134 5.79 -0.16 -19.42
CA TYR A 134 6.51 -1.08 -18.56
C TYR A 134 6.36 -2.54 -18.99
N VAL A 135 5.13 -2.95 -19.27
CA VAL A 135 4.77 -4.28 -19.72
C VAL A 135 4.77 -4.26 -21.24
N LYS A 136 5.96 -4.42 -21.83
CA LYS A 136 6.06 -4.63 -23.28
C LYS A 136 5.50 -6.01 -23.60
N GLY A 137 4.52 -6.06 -24.50
CA GLY A 137 4.11 -7.30 -25.16
C GLY A 137 5.22 -7.88 -26.02
#